data_AF-A0A0C7CWD9-F1
#
_entry.id   AF-A0A0C7CWD9-F1
#
_cell.length_a   1.000
_cell.length_b   1.000
_cell.length_c   1.000
_cell.angle_alpha   90.00
_cell.angle_beta   90.00
_cell.angle_gamma   90.00
#
_symmetry.space_group_name_H-M   'P 1'
#
loop_
_entity.id
_entity.type
_entity.pdbx_description
1 polymer ?
#
loop_
_entity_poly.entity_id
_entity_poly.type
_entity_poly.pdbx_seq_one_letter_code
_entity_poly.pdbx_strand_id
1 'polypeptide(L)'
;MKFLTPEQMEKPRKRRLRKKLRLGEFQEFGFSFELTYDRNALSHDDALDHLIDFVEAQGWVFGGGGSPEQAEISGYLCLARVGSLDEADRESARLWLEAQPWCKTFEVGPLSDCWHNFFE
;
A
#
# COMPACT_ATOMS: atom_id res chain seq x y z
N MET A 1 -8.30 1.59 15.78
CA MET A 1 -9.07 0.42 15.30
C MET A 1 -8.62 -0.81 16.11
N LYS A 2 -9.45 -1.83 16.33
CA LYS A 2 -9.01 -3.04 17.05
C LYS A 2 -8.37 -4.01 16.06
N PHE A 3 -7.06 -4.20 16.15
CA PHE A 3 -6.34 -5.25 15.45
C PHE A 3 -6.69 -6.61 16.08
N LEU A 4 -6.92 -7.59 15.22
CA LEU A 4 -7.24 -8.95 15.63
C LEU A 4 -6.07 -9.86 15.27
N THR A 5 -5.73 -10.80 16.16
CA THR A 5 -4.81 -11.89 15.79
C THR A 5 -5.50 -12.84 14.80
N PRO A 6 -4.75 -13.64 14.02
CA PRO A 6 -5.34 -14.61 13.10
C PRO A 6 -6.37 -15.53 13.77
N GLU A 7 -6.06 -16.05 14.96
CA GLU A 7 -6.99 -16.86 15.76
C GLU A 7 -8.28 -16.10 16.15
N GLN A 8 -8.17 -14.79 16.38
CA GLN A 8 -9.34 -13.97 16.69
C GLN A 8 -10.17 -13.71 15.44
N MET A 9 -9.56 -13.57 14.26
CA MET A 9 -10.27 -13.32 12.99
C MET A 9 -11.20 -14.50 12.64
N GLU A 10 -10.74 -15.73 12.87
CA GLU A 10 -11.48 -16.98 12.56
C GLU A 10 -12.70 -17.26 13.46
N LYS A 11 -12.88 -16.53 14.57
CA LYS A 11 -14.03 -16.78 15.46
C LYS A 11 -15.36 -16.60 14.72
N PRO A 12 -16.30 -17.58 14.81
CA PRO A 12 -17.60 -17.47 14.16
C PRO A 12 -18.37 -16.22 14.60
N ARG A 13 -18.81 -15.43 13.61
CA ARG A 13 -19.49 -14.15 13.85
C ARG A 13 -20.69 -13.99 12.94
N LYS A 14 -21.73 -13.33 13.45
CA LYS A 14 -22.84 -12.83 12.63
C LYS A 14 -22.33 -11.80 11.63
N ARG A 15 -23.01 -11.69 10.48
CA ARG A 15 -22.65 -10.78 9.37
C ARG A 15 -22.39 -9.33 9.81
N ARG A 16 -23.22 -8.78 10.72
CA ARG A 16 -23.04 -7.41 11.24
C ARG A 16 -21.68 -7.22 11.93
N LEU A 17 -21.23 -8.22 12.70
CA LEU A 17 -19.93 -8.16 13.37
C LEU A 17 -18.76 -8.34 12.39
N ARG A 18 -18.91 -9.19 11.37
CA ARG A 18 -17.90 -9.31 10.30
C ARG A 18 -17.72 -7.99 9.56
N LYS A 19 -18.82 -7.31 9.22
CA LYS A 19 -18.76 -5.96 8.61
C LYS A 19 -18.08 -4.94 9.53
N LYS A 20 -18.46 -4.91 10.81
CA LYS A 20 -17.88 -3.97 11.80
C LYS A 20 -16.37 -4.16 11.98
N LEU A 21 -15.90 -5.41 11.90
CA LEU A 21 -14.50 -5.77 12.11
C LEU A 21 -13.70 -5.95 10.81
N ARG A 22 -14.32 -5.77 9.63
CA ARG A 22 -13.70 -5.96 8.32
C ARG A 22 -13.12 -7.37 8.13
N LEU A 23 -13.97 -8.38 8.31
CA LEU A 23 -13.60 -9.80 8.22
C LEU A 23 -14.38 -10.51 7.11
N GLY A 24 -13.82 -11.60 6.58
CA GLY A 24 -14.45 -12.43 5.56
C GLY A 24 -14.78 -11.61 4.32
N GLU A 25 -16.07 -11.53 3.96
CA GLU A 25 -16.54 -10.82 2.77
C GLU A 25 -16.34 -9.28 2.80
N PHE A 26 -15.79 -8.74 3.90
CA PHE A 26 -15.50 -7.31 4.08
C PHE A 26 -14.02 -7.00 4.21
N GLN A 27 -13.15 -8.00 3.99
CA GLN A 27 -11.71 -7.78 3.87
C GLN A 27 -11.41 -7.03 2.58
N GLU A 28 -10.44 -6.12 2.68
CA GLU A 28 -9.94 -5.32 1.57
C GLU A 28 -8.43 -5.55 1.57
N PHE A 29 -7.87 -5.77 0.39
CA PHE A 29 -6.44 -6.05 0.22
C PHE A 29 -5.72 -4.88 -0.43
N GLY A 30 -4.48 -4.70 -0.04
CA GLY A 30 -3.52 -3.78 -0.61
C GLY A 30 -2.12 -4.35 -0.46
N PHE A 31 -1.09 -3.55 -0.64
CA PHE A 31 0.28 -4.01 -0.51
C PHE A 31 1.21 -2.89 -0.05
N SER A 32 2.27 -3.27 0.66
CA SER A 32 3.35 -2.38 1.04
C SER A 32 4.30 -2.15 -0.13
N PHE A 33 5.02 -1.04 -0.09
CA PHE A 33 6.16 -0.80 -0.95
C PHE A 33 7.19 0.06 -0.23
N GLU A 34 8.43 -0.08 -0.68
CA GLU A 34 9.55 0.76 -0.27
C GLU A 34 10.37 1.11 -1.52
N LEU A 35 10.88 2.34 -1.58
CA LEU A 35 11.79 2.75 -2.64
C LEU A 35 12.87 3.67 -2.11
N THR A 36 14.03 3.64 -2.78
CA THR A 36 15.06 4.66 -2.64
C THR A 36 15.17 5.45 -3.94
N TYR A 37 15.48 6.74 -3.86
CA TYR A 37 15.59 7.61 -5.02
C TYR A 37 16.92 8.37 -5.09
N ASP A 38 17.25 8.88 -6.27
CA ASP A 38 18.44 9.69 -6.47
C ASP A 38 18.20 11.17 -6.13
N ARG A 39 18.72 11.61 -4.98
CA ARG A 39 18.63 13.01 -4.54
C ARG A 39 19.27 14.04 -5.47
N ASN A 40 20.19 13.59 -6.34
CA ASN A 40 20.80 14.47 -7.34
C ASN A 40 19.91 14.66 -8.57
N ALA A 41 18.98 13.72 -8.82
CA ALA A 41 18.09 13.75 -9.97
C ALA A 41 16.73 14.37 -9.62
N LEU A 42 16.26 14.18 -8.38
CA LEU A 42 14.91 14.58 -7.96
C LEU A 42 14.88 14.94 -6.46
N SER A 43 14.09 15.95 -6.09
CA SER A 43 13.86 16.29 -4.68
C SER A 43 12.95 15.26 -4.00
N HIS A 44 12.91 15.27 -2.66
CA HIS A 44 11.99 14.38 -1.92
C HIS A 44 10.53 14.67 -2.25
N ASP A 45 10.17 15.95 -2.28
CA ASP A 45 8.81 16.40 -2.51
C ASP A 45 8.37 16.03 -3.93
N ASP A 46 9.23 16.24 -4.94
CA ASP A 46 8.91 15.86 -6.32
C ASP A 46 8.78 14.32 -6.47
N ALA A 47 9.59 13.53 -5.76
CA ALA A 47 9.49 12.06 -5.78
C ALA A 47 8.17 11.58 -5.16
N LEU A 48 7.76 12.20 -4.04
CA LEU A 48 6.46 11.95 -3.43
C LEU A 48 5.31 12.39 -4.33
N ASP A 49 5.39 13.57 -4.94
CA ASP A 49 4.34 14.10 -5.82
C ASP A 49 4.16 13.18 -7.04
N HIS A 50 5.24 12.74 -7.70
CA HIS A 50 5.14 11.77 -8.80
C HIS A 50 4.51 10.44 -8.38
N LEU A 51 4.84 9.94 -7.19
CA LEU A 51 4.23 8.75 -6.64
C LEU A 51 2.72 8.97 -6.38
N ILE A 52 2.35 10.09 -5.76
CA ILE A 52 0.96 10.41 -5.46
C ILE A 52 0.15 10.55 -6.75
N ASP A 53 0.67 11.25 -7.75
CA ASP A 53 0.04 11.40 -9.07
C ASP A 53 -0.26 10.04 -9.72
N PHE A 54 0.71 9.11 -9.67
CA PHE A 54 0.51 7.75 -10.17
C PHE A 54 -0.59 7.01 -9.39
N VAL A 55 -0.53 7.05 -8.07
CA VAL A 55 -1.48 6.37 -7.17
C VAL A 55 -2.91 6.90 -7.38
N GLU A 56 -3.07 8.21 -7.45
CA GLU A 56 -4.37 8.85 -7.65
C GLU A 56 -4.94 8.57 -9.05
N ALA A 57 -4.10 8.51 -10.09
CA ALA A 57 -4.53 8.15 -11.44
C ALA A 57 -5.15 6.74 -11.53
N GLN A 58 -4.74 5.82 -10.65
CA GLN A 58 -5.32 4.48 -10.54
C GLN A 58 -6.56 4.42 -9.64
N GLY A 59 -6.91 5.52 -8.97
CA GLY A 59 -7.97 5.55 -7.96
C GLY A 59 -7.58 4.81 -6.67
N TRP A 60 -6.29 4.79 -6.36
CA TRP A 60 -5.74 4.21 -5.13
C TRP A 60 -5.48 5.30 -4.09
N VAL A 61 -5.06 4.90 -2.89
CA VAL A 61 -4.64 5.77 -1.80
C VAL A 61 -3.28 5.31 -1.32
N PHE A 62 -2.40 6.29 -1.13
CA PHE A 62 -1.10 6.11 -0.49
C PHE A 62 -1.20 6.46 0.99
N GLY A 63 -0.85 5.51 1.85
CA GLY A 63 -0.61 5.75 3.26
C GLY A 63 0.85 5.48 3.59
N GLY A 64 1.62 6.51 3.91
CA GLY A 64 3.04 6.36 4.17
C GLY A 64 3.76 7.70 4.28
N GLY A 65 5.07 7.66 4.10
CA GLY A 65 5.92 8.82 4.13
C GLY A 65 7.34 8.46 3.72
N GLY A 66 8.30 9.31 4.04
CA GLY A 66 9.68 9.04 3.71
C GLY A 66 10.65 9.91 4.48
N SER A 67 11.94 9.65 4.24
CA SER A 67 13.05 10.33 4.87
C SER A 67 13.90 11.00 3.78
N PRO A 68 13.89 12.34 3.67
CA PRO A 68 14.77 13.06 2.75
C PRO A 68 16.26 12.76 3.00
N GLU A 69 16.64 12.56 4.26
CA GLU A 69 18.02 12.26 4.67
C GLU A 69 18.50 10.86 4.25
N GLN A 70 17.58 9.92 4.07
CA GLN A 70 17.88 8.57 3.57
C GLN A 70 17.52 8.39 2.09
N ALA A 71 16.81 9.37 1.51
CA ALA A 71 16.27 9.29 0.17
C ALA A 71 15.32 8.08 0.00
N GLU A 72 14.50 7.85 1.00
CA GLU A 72 13.59 6.70 1.09
C GLU A 72 12.15 7.17 1.14
N ILE A 73 11.27 6.43 0.46
CA ILE A 73 9.81 6.56 0.57
C ILE A 73 9.26 5.17 0.78
N SER A 74 8.41 5.00 1.79
CA SER A 74 7.75 3.74 2.09
C SER A 74 6.32 3.95 2.54
N GLY A 75 5.53 2.92 2.34
CA GLY A 75 4.15 2.92 2.80
C GLY A 75 3.37 1.80 2.18
N TYR A 76 2.10 2.08 1.95
CA TYR A 76 1.15 1.08 1.51
C TYR A 76 0.12 1.68 0.59
N LEU A 77 -0.29 0.86 -0.38
CA LEU A 77 -1.27 1.22 -1.39
C LEU A 77 -2.53 0.38 -1.19
N CYS A 78 -3.67 1.04 -1.21
CA CYS A 78 -4.99 0.39 -1.19
C CYS A 78 -5.97 1.14 -2.08
N LEU A 79 -7.12 0.53 -2.38
CA LEU A 79 -8.14 1.17 -3.21
C LEU A 79 -8.79 2.35 -2.46
N ALA A 80 -8.98 3.50 -3.14
CA ALA A 80 -9.59 4.68 -2.51
C ALA A 80 -11.07 4.48 -2.14
N ARG A 81 -11.74 3.60 -2.88
CA ARG A 81 -13.12 3.17 -2.63
C ARG A 81 -13.13 1.79 -1.99
N VAL A 82 -14.31 1.36 -1.52
CA VAL A 82 -14.52 -0.01 -1.04
C VAL A 82 -14.13 -1.02 -2.13
N GLY A 83 -13.15 -1.88 -1.82
CA GLY A 83 -12.63 -2.91 -2.70
C GLY A 83 -11.20 -3.28 -2.34
N SER A 84 -10.61 -4.17 -3.13
CA SER A 84 -9.26 -4.67 -2.96
C SER A 84 -8.43 -4.35 -4.18
N LEU A 85 -7.14 -4.14 -3.97
CA LEU A 85 -6.15 -4.29 -5.04
C LEU A 85 -5.91 -5.79 -5.31
N ASP A 86 -5.50 -6.09 -6.54
CA ASP A 86 -5.15 -7.44 -6.97
C ASP A 86 -3.69 -7.55 -7.46
N GLU A 87 -3.33 -8.72 -7.99
CA GLU A 87 -1.97 -9.00 -8.46
C GLU A 87 -1.60 -8.14 -9.68
N ALA A 88 -2.57 -7.77 -10.51
CA ALA A 88 -2.34 -6.92 -11.67
C ALA A 88 -2.05 -5.48 -11.24
N ASP A 89 -2.75 -5.01 -10.20
CA ASP A 89 -2.46 -3.71 -9.57
C ASP A 89 -1.03 -3.69 -9.01
N ARG A 90 -0.63 -4.75 -8.30
CA ARG A 90 0.73 -4.88 -7.76
C ARG A 90 1.80 -4.84 -8.84
N GLU A 91 1.57 -5.56 -9.94
CA GLU A 91 2.49 -5.56 -11.08
C GLU A 91 2.53 -4.20 -11.77
N SER A 92 1.40 -3.48 -11.85
CA SER A 92 1.39 -2.11 -12.38
C SER A 92 2.25 -1.16 -11.54
N ALA A 93 2.24 -1.28 -10.21
CA ALA A 93 3.10 -0.48 -9.34
C ALA A 93 4.58 -0.82 -9.56
N ARG A 94 4.91 -2.11 -9.66
CA ARG A 94 6.27 -2.60 -9.93
C ARG A 94 6.82 -2.03 -11.24
N LEU A 95 6.04 -2.12 -12.31
CA LEU A 95 6.41 -1.61 -13.64
C LEU A 95 6.55 -0.09 -13.66
N TRP A 96 5.69 0.63 -12.94
CA TRP A 96 5.80 2.09 -12.86
C TRP A 96 7.07 2.51 -12.15
N LEU A 97 7.41 1.89 -11.01
CA LEU A 97 8.65 2.15 -10.25
C LEU A 97 9.91 1.84 -11.08
N GLU A 98 9.91 0.71 -11.81
CA GLU A 98 11.01 0.32 -12.69
C GLU A 98 11.24 1.32 -13.84
N ALA A 99 10.18 1.98 -14.32
CA ALA A 99 10.27 2.97 -15.38
C ALA A 99 10.78 4.35 -14.90
N GLN A 100 10.87 4.59 -13.59
CA GLN A 100 11.29 5.89 -13.07
C GLN A 100 12.82 6.03 -13.10
N PRO A 101 13.39 6.99 -13.86
CA PRO A 101 14.84 7.14 -13.96
C PRO A 101 15.50 7.60 -12.66
N TRP A 102 14.72 8.17 -11.74
CA TRP A 102 15.16 8.63 -10.42
C TRP A 102 15.04 7.56 -9.34
N CYS A 103 14.35 6.44 -9.60
CA CYS A 103 14.20 5.35 -8.65
C CYS A 103 15.44 4.43 -8.71
N LYS A 104 16.11 4.24 -7.57
CA LYS A 104 17.35 3.43 -7.49
C LYS A 104 17.08 1.99 -7.13
N THR A 105 16.32 1.77 -6.05
CA THR A 105 15.89 0.45 -5.61
C THR A 105 14.44 0.54 -5.18
N PHE A 106 13.71 -0.54 -5.34
CA PHE A 106 12.36 -0.63 -4.81
C PHE A 106 12.00 -2.08 -4.47
N GLU A 107 11.04 -2.23 -3.57
CA GLU A 107 10.42 -3.49 -3.21
C GLU A 107 8.91 -3.28 -3.14
N VAL A 108 8.15 -4.24 -3.66
CA VAL A 108 6.68 -4.26 -3.57
C VAL A 108 6.30 -5.55 -2.86
N GLY A 109 5.71 -5.41 -1.67
CA GLY A 109 5.31 -6.52 -0.82
C GLY A 109 4.10 -7.29 -1.36
N PRO A 110 3.78 -8.47 -0.82
CA PRO A 110 2.61 -9.24 -1.23
C PRO A 110 1.30 -8.53 -0.87
N LEU A 111 0.19 -9.01 -1.45
CA LEU A 111 -1.14 -8.57 -1.03
C LEU A 111 -1.40 -8.97 0.42
N SER A 112 -1.84 -8.01 1.24
CA SER A 112 -2.17 -8.23 2.65
C SER A 112 -3.47 -7.52 3.04
N ASP A 113 -4.03 -7.89 4.20
CA ASP A 113 -5.28 -7.31 4.70
C ASP A 113 -5.03 -5.88 5.21
N CYS A 114 -5.63 -4.88 4.56
CA CYS A 114 -5.52 -3.46 4.89
C CYS A 114 -5.88 -3.14 6.35
N TRP A 115 -6.69 -3.98 7.00
CA TRP A 115 -7.27 -3.71 8.30
C TRP A 115 -6.53 -4.37 9.46
N HIS A 116 -5.93 -5.54 9.23
CA HIS A 116 -5.32 -6.34 10.29
C HIS A 116 -3.85 -6.70 10.05
N ASN A 117 -3.38 -6.78 8.79
CA ASN A 117 -2.05 -7.29 8.44
C ASN A 117 -1.29 -6.36 7.47
N PHE A 118 -1.46 -5.05 7.61
CA PHE A 118 -0.89 -4.04 6.71
C PHE A 118 0.66 -3.98 6.72
N PHE A 119 1.33 -4.49 7.77
CA PHE A 119 2.80 -4.43 7.95
C PHE A 119 3.45 -5.79 8.25
N GLU A 120 2.78 -6.90 7.92
CA GLU A 120 3.41 -8.24 8.02
C GLU A 120 4.37 -8.51 6.85
#